data_AF-X1BRZ2-F1
#
_entry.id   AF-X1BRZ2-F1
#
_cell.length_a   1.000
_cell.length_b   1.000
_cell.length_c   1.000
_cell.angle_alpha   90.00
_cell.angle_beta   90.00
_cell.angle_gamma   90.00
#
_symmetry.space_group_name_H-M   'P 1'
#
loop_
_entity.id
_entity.type
_entity.pdbx_description
1 polymer ?
#
loop_
_entity_poly.entity_id
_entity_poly.type
_entity_poly.pdbx_seq_one_letter_code
_entity_poly.pdbx_strand_id
1 'polypeptide(L)'
;MKVIAGNPYLKKDQGKIYFDELEYSILEKDFSTPYYVFLENRIKDNINIFNSVFSSHFERYEGFYSFKANYLHEICRIIKEGNFGAEIISLPELELALTLNFPPNKIIVGGIYLTDQLILKCLDNNIKEIIAYSLLDIKRINDLAKSCNKTQKICLRINSGKYNARLGV
;
A
#
# COMPACT_ATOMS: atom_id res chain seq x y z
N MET A 1 17.64 25.23 -16.09
CA MET A 1 17.03 24.43 -15.00
C MET A 1 18.05 23.54 -14.29
N LYS A 2 18.25 23.76 -12.99
CA LYS A 2 19.09 22.94 -12.11
C LYS A 2 18.22 22.06 -11.22
N VAL A 3 18.51 20.77 -11.16
CA VAL A 3 17.84 19.82 -10.25
C VAL A 3 18.25 20.10 -8.80
N ILE A 4 17.27 20.08 -7.89
CA ILE A 4 17.47 20.29 -6.46
C ILE A 4 17.61 18.93 -5.77
N ALA A 5 18.69 18.74 -5.00
CA ALA A 5 18.93 17.52 -4.21
C ALA A 5 18.83 16.19 -5.00
N GLY A 6 19.10 16.21 -6.31
CA GLY A 6 18.98 15.04 -7.18
C GLY A 6 17.54 14.59 -7.48
N ASN A 7 16.52 15.34 -7.05
CA ASN A 7 15.11 15.02 -7.30
C ASN A 7 14.67 15.62 -8.64
N PRO A 8 14.44 14.82 -9.70
CA PRO A 8 14.16 15.32 -11.04
C PRO A 8 12.87 16.16 -11.15
N TYR A 9 11.98 16.09 -10.17
CA TYR A 9 10.75 16.88 -10.10
C TYR A 9 10.91 18.16 -9.28
N LEU A 10 12.08 18.43 -8.71
CA LEU A 10 12.35 19.68 -8.00
C LEU A 10 13.40 20.44 -8.79
N LYS A 11 12.98 21.47 -9.51
CA LYS A 11 13.84 22.25 -10.42
C LYS A 11 13.95 23.69 -9.94
N LYS A 12 15.13 24.27 -10.11
CA LYS A 12 15.38 25.71 -9.95
C LYS A 12 15.75 26.33 -11.29
N ASP A 13 15.07 27.41 -11.66
CA ASP A 13 15.39 28.18 -12.86
C ASP A 13 15.27 29.68 -12.60
N GLN A 14 16.31 30.45 -12.93
CA GLN A 14 16.34 31.91 -12.75
C GLN A 14 15.83 32.40 -11.37
N GLY A 15 16.13 31.65 -10.29
CA GLY A 15 15.70 31.99 -8.93
C GLY A 15 14.34 31.42 -8.51
N LYS A 16 13.52 30.96 -9.46
CA LYS A 16 12.21 30.32 -9.21
C LYS A 16 12.35 28.84 -8.92
N ILE A 17 11.45 28.32 -8.08
CA ILE A 17 11.38 26.90 -7.70
C ILE A 17 10.15 26.29 -8.38
N TYR A 18 10.33 25.11 -8.93
CA TYR A 18 9.29 24.34 -9.60
C TYR A 18 9.12 22.98 -8.94
N PHE A 19 7.87 22.62 -8.70
CA PHE A 19 7.41 21.31 -8.29
C PHE A 19 6.79 20.64 -9.52
N ASP A 20 7.53 19.70 -10.09
CA ASP A 20 7.32 19.18 -11.44
C ASP A 20 7.34 20.32 -12.47
N GLU A 21 6.19 20.62 -13.09
CA GLU A 21 6.02 21.72 -14.04
C GLU A 21 5.35 22.96 -13.40
N LEU A 22 4.96 22.89 -12.11
CA LEU A 22 4.27 23.97 -11.39
C LEU A 22 5.28 24.91 -10.69
N GLU A 23 5.18 26.22 -10.93
CA GLU A 23 5.95 27.22 -10.17
C GLU A 23 5.44 27.34 -8.73
N TYR A 24 6.31 27.18 -7.74
CA TYR A 24 5.97 27.18 -6.31
C TYR A 24 5.25 28.45 -5.84
N SER A 25 5.57 29.61 -6.41
CA SER A 25 4.96 30.90 -6.06
C SER A 25 3.45 30.95 -6.32
N ILE A 26 2.91 30.06 -7.17
CA ILE A 26 1.47 29.91 -7.40
C ILE A 26 0.81 29.33 -6.15
N LEU A 27 1.45 28.36 -5.50
CA LEU A 27 0.91 27.72 -4.29
C LEU A 27 0.85 28.69 -3.10
N GLU A 28 1.80 29.63 -3.01
CA GLU A 28 1.82 30.63 -1.93
C GLU A 28 0.65 31.62 -2.01
N LYS A 29 0.03 31.79 -3.18
CA LYS A 29 -1.14 32.66 -3.33
C LYS A 29 -2.41 32.00 -2.84
N ASP A 30 -2.52 30.69 -3.05
CA ASP A 30 -3.77 29.95 -2.84
C ASP A 30 -3.79 29.15 -1.53
N PHE A 31 -2.62 28.86 -0.93
CA PHE A 31 -2.50 28.01 0.25
C PHE A 31 -1.62 28.63 1.35
N SER A 32 -2.10 28.55 2.59
CA SER A 32 -1.33 28.90 3.79
C SER A 32 -0.52 27.71 4.30
N THR A 33 0.67 28.00 4.84
CA THR A 33 1.56 26.97 5.38
C THR A 33 1.17 26.56 6.81
N PRO A 34 1.47 25.31 7.23
CA PRO A 34 2.13 24.25 6.47
C PRO A 34 1.16 23.43 5.59
N TYR A 35 1.64 23.01 4.41
CA TYR A 35 0.96 22.05 3.54
C TYR A 35 1.96 21.03 2.99
N TYR A 36 1.44 19.88 2.55
CA TYR A 36 2.21 18.87 1.82
C TYR A 36 1.87 18.94 0.33
N VAL A 37 2.88 18.80 -0.53
CA VAL A 37 2.70 18.67 -1.97
C VAL A 37 3.07 17.25 -2.39
N PHE A 38 2.11 16.56 -3.00
CA PHE A 38 2.32 15.24 -3.59
C PHE A 38 2.28 15.38 -5.10
N LEU A 39 3.32 14.87 -5.78
CA LEU A 39 3.43 14.95 -7.23
C LEU A 39 2.94 13.65 -7.84
N GLU A 40 1.79 13.70 -8.52
CA GLU A 40 1.19 12.52 -9.17
C GLU A 40 2.16 11.85 -10.15
N ASN A 41 2.87 12.64 -10.96
CA ASN A 41 3.86 12.12 -11.91
C ASN A 41 4.98 11.34 -11.20
N ARG A 42 5.42 11.79 -10.02
CA ARG A 42 6.39 11.04 -9.22
C ARG A 42 5.85 9.68 -8.78
N ILE A 43 4.58 9.62 -8.38
CA ILE A 43 3.92 8.37 -7.95
C ILE A 43 3.79 7.42 -9.15
N LYS A 44 3.30 7.92 -10.29
CA LYS A 44 3.16 7.16 -11.54
C LYS A 44 4.50 6.62 -12.03
N ASP A 45 5.57 7.41 -11.97
CA ASP A 45 6.89 6.95 -12.39
C ASP A 45 7.45 5.87 -11.48
N ASN A 46 7.22 5.93 -10.16
CA ASN A 46 7.59 4.85 -9.26
C ASN A 46 6.84 3.55 -9.58
N ILE A 47 5.54 3.63 -9.87
CA ILE A 47 4.71 2.49 -10.30
C ILE A 47 5.27 1.91 -11.61
N ASN A 48 5.56 2.76 -12.60
CA ASN A 48 6.07 2.33 -13.90
C ASN A 48 7.44 1.66 -13.78
N ILE A 49 8.35 2.22 -12.98
CA ILE A 49 9.66 1.62 -12.71
C ILE A 49 9.48 0.24 -12.07
N PHE A 50 8.64 0.13 -11.04
CA PHE A 50 8.37 -1.16 -10.39
C PHE A 50 7.83 -2.18 -11.40
N ASN A 51 6.80 -1.82 -12.16
CA ASN A 51 6.18 -2.72 -13.13
C ASN A 51 7.17 -3.13 -14.23
N SER A 52 8.00 -2.21 -14.73
CA SER A 52 9.02 -2.48 -15.75
C SER A 52 10.10 -3.46 -15.24
N VAL A 53 10.61 -3.24 -14.03
CA VAL A 53 11.63 -4.10 -13.44
C VAL A 53 11.07 -5.49 -13.15
N PHE A 54 9.90 -5.59 -12.52
CA PHE A 54 9.35 -6.90 -12.16
C PHE A 54 8.89 -7.68 -13.40
N SER A 55 8.27 -7.04 -14.40
CA SER A 55 7.86 -7.73 -15.64
C SER A 55 9.05 -8.22 -16.48
N SER A 56 10.22 -7.59 -16.37
CA SER A 56 11.43 -8.06 -17.07
C SER A 56 12.12 -9.25 -16.41
N HIS A 57 11.83 -9.55 -15.14
CA HIS A 57 12.48 -10.63 -14.39
C HIS A 57 11.53 -11.76 -14.00
N PHE A 58 10.22 -11.50 -13.92
CA PHE A 58 9.22 -12.45 -13.46
C PHE A 58 8.05 -12.53 -14.43
N GLU A 59 7.69 -13.74 -14.84
CA GLU A 59 6.50 -14.00 -15.67
C GLU A 59 5.21 -13.55 -14.97
N ARG A 60 5.16 -13.67 -13.64
CA ARG A 60 4.02 -13.27 -12.81
C ARG A 60 4.50 -12.51 -11.59
N TYR A 61 3.92 -11.35 -11.35
CA TYR A 61 4.14 -10.55 -10.14
C TYR A 61 2.85 -9.81 -9.78
N GLU A 62 2.72 -9.48 -8.49
CA GLU A 62 1.64 -8.65 -7.96
C GLU A 62 2.25 -7.62 -7.00
N GLY A 63 1.95 -6.34 -7.21
CA GLY A 63 2.31 -5.28 -6.28
C GLY A 63 1.17 -5.01 -5.31
N PHE A 64 1.47 -4.89 -4.02
CA PHE A 64 0.51 -4.48 -2.99
C PHE A 64 1.06 -3.26 -2.26
N TYR A 65 0.38 -2.12 -2.37
CA TYR A 65 0.80 -0.88 -1.73
C TYR A 65 0.36 -0.85 -0.27
N SER A 66 1.30 -0.55 0.62
CA SER A 66 1.06 -0.49 2.07
C SER A 66 0.37 0.83 2.44
N PHE A 67 -0.88 0.76 2.89
CA PHE A 67 -1.69 1.94 3.20
C PHE A 67 -1.09 2.81 4.32
N LYS A 68 -0.35 2.20 5.24
CA LYS A 68 0.39 2.92 6.30
C LYS A 68 1.43 3.91 5.77
N ALA A 69 1.87 3.77 4.52
CA ALA A 69 2.81 4.70 3.90
C ALA A 69 2.14 6.05 3.61
N ASN A 70 0.93 6.02 3.02
CA ASN A 70 0.06 7.18 2.82
C ASN A 70 -1.32 6.69 2.34
N TYR A 71 -2.37 6.95 3.12
CA TYR A 71 -3.74 6.49 2.88
C TYR A 71 -4.66 7.57 2.28
N LEU A 72 -4.12 8.70 1.80
CA LEU A 72 -4.93 9.71 1.14
C LEU A 72 -5.63 9.11 -0.08
N HIS A 73 -6.93 9.41 -0.23
CA HIS A 73 -7.81 8.77 -1.21
C HIS A 73 -7.24 8.87 -2.64
N GLU A 74 -6.71 10.05 -2.98
CA GLU A 74 -6.17 10.31 -4.32
C GLU A 74 -4.88 9.54 -4.59
N ILE A 75 -4.01 9.38 -3.59
CA ILE A 75 -2.79 8.58 -3.70
C ILE A 75 -3.18 7.11 -3.91
N CYS A 76 -4.10 6.60 -3.10
CA CYS A 76 -4.62 5.24 -3.26
C CYS A 76 -5.31 5.03 -4.61
N ARG A 77 -6.01 6.04 -5.15
CA ARG A 77 -6.62 6.01 -6.50
C ARG A 77 -5.54 5.83 -7.57
N ILE A 78 -4.50 6.67 -7.57
CA ILE A 78 -3.39 6.61 -8.53
C ILE A 78 -2.67 5.25 -8.45
N ILE A 79 -2.45 4.74 -7.23
CA ILE A 79 -1.84 3.42 -7.00
C ILE A 79 -2.70 2.30 -7.61
N LYS A 80 -4.02 2.34 -7.39
CA LYS A 80 -4.95 1.36 -7.95
C LYS A 80 -4.96 1.38 -9.48
N GLU A 81 -4.93 2.57 -10.08
CA GLU A 81 -4.82 2.75 -11.54
C GLU A 81 -3.51 2.20 -12.10
N GLY A 82 -2.45 2.22 -11.30
CA GLY A 82 -1.18 1.53 -11.55
C GLY A 82 -1.23 0.00 -11.49
N ASN A 83 -2.42 -0.59 -11.32
CA ASN A 83 -2.68 -2.02 -11.20
C ASN A 83 -2.17 -2.70 -9.92
N PHE A 84 -1.82 -1.90 -8.90
CA PHE A 84 -1.44 -2.41 -7.58
C PHE A 84 -2.67 -2.78 -6.75
N GLY A 85 -2.51 -3.79 -5.90
CA GLY A 85 -3.40 -4.10 -4.78
C GLY A 85 -3.09 -3.26 -3.55
N ALA A 86 -3.82 -3.54 -2.46
CA ALA A 86 -3.62 -2.92 -1.16
C ALA A 86 -3.06 -3.92 -0.15
N GLU A 87 -2.03 -3.52 0.60
CA GLU A 87 -1.66 -4.14 1.86
C GLU A 87 -2.19 -3.27 2.99
N ILE A 88 -2.97 -3.89 3.87
CA ILE A 88 -3.61 -3.23 5.00
C ILE A 88 -3.29 -3.99 6.29
N ILE A 89 -3.37 -3.32 7.43
CA ILE A 89 -3.09 -3.90 8.75
C ILE A 89 -4.23 -3.71 9.75
N SER A 90 -5.32 -3.06 9.35
CA SER A 90 -6.39 -2.67 10.26
C SER A 90 -7.77 -2.61 9.61
N LEU A 91 -8.82 -2.66 10.44
CA LEU A 91 -10.20 -2.56 9.94
C LEU A 91 -10.48 -1.23 9.22
N PRO A 92 -10.06 -0.05 9.71
CA PRO A 92 -10.26 1.21 8.98
C PRO A 92 -9.59 1.23 7.60
N GLU A 93 -8.40 0.65 7.46
CA GLU A 93 -7.73 0.55 6.16
C GLU A 93 -8.44 -0.42 5.22
N LEU A 94 -9.01 -1.53 5.73
CA LEU A 94 -9.85 -2.42 4.93
C LEU A 94 -11.10 -1.70 4.43
N GLU A 95 -11.82 -0.99 5.29
CA GLU A 95 -13.00 -0.21 4.88
C GLU A 95 -12.63 0.86 3.85
N LEU A 96 -11.48 1.53 4.01
CA LEU A 96 -10.97 2.48 3.03
C LEU A 96 -10.68 1.81 1.69
N ALA A 97 -9.98 0.67 1.68
CA ALA A 97 -9.66 -0.05 0.45
C ALA A 97 -10.93 -0.48 -0.30
N LEU A 98 -11.94 -0.97 0.43
CA LEU A 98 -13.25 -1.32 -0.14
C LEU A 98 -14.00 -0.09 -0.67
N THR A 99 -13.99 1.02 0.08
CA THR A 99 -14.61 2.30 -0.34
C THR A 99 -13.98 2.85 -1.61
N LEU A 100 -12.66 2.72 -1.74
CA LEU A 100 -11.91 3.10 -2.93
C LEU A 100 -12.00 2.06 -4.05
N ASN A 101 -12.83 1.04 -3.91
CA ASN A 101 -13.06 -0.02 -4.89
C ASN A 101 -11.77 -0.74 -5.31
N PHE A 102 -10.88 -1.04 -4.36
CA PHE A 102 -9.84 -2.03 -4.60
C PHE A 102 -10.50 -3.41 -4.74
N PRO A 103 -10.16 -4.20 -5.78
CA PRO A 103 -10.69 -5.54 -5.92
C PRO A 103 -10.34 -6.40 -4.68
N PRO A 104 -11.30 -7.12 -4.05
CA PRO A 104 -11.00 -7.93 -2.86
C PRO A 104 -9.90 -8.98 -3.09
N ASN A 105 -9.82 -9.53 -4.30
CA ASN A 105 -8.76 -10.46 -4.73
C ASN A 105 -7.39 -9.78 -4.95
N LYS A 106 -7.29 -8.47 -4.70
CA LYS A 106 -6.07 -7.66 -4.68
C LYS A 106 -5.86 -6.95 -3.33
N ILE A 107 -6.48 -7.43 -2.25
CA ILE A 107 -6.23 -6.93 -0.90
C ILE A 107 -5.56 -8.02 -0.08
N ILE A 108 -4.44 -7.71 0.57
CA ILE A 108 -3.81 -8.59 1.55
C ILE A 108 -3.83 -7.92 2.92
N VAL A 109 -4.03 -8.74 3.96
CA VAL A 109 -4.16 -8.25 5.34
C VAL A 109 -3.01 -8.75 6.17
N GLY A 110 -2.21 -7.83 6.71
CA GLY A 110 -1.09 -8.11 7.60
C GLY A 110 -1.28 -7.55 9.00
N GLY A 111 -0.18 -7.47 9.75
CA GLY A 111 -0.14 -6.97 11.12
C GLY A 111 0.05 -8.08 12.16
N ILE A 112 0.71 -7.74 13.25
CA ILE A 112 0.97 -8.65 14.38
C ILE A 112 -0.33 -8.96 15.12
N TYR A 113 -1.29 -8.04 15.09
CA TYR A 113 -2.55 -8.15 15.80
C TYR A 113 -3.72 -8.15 14.81
N LEU A 114 -4.20 -9.35 14.50
CA LEU A 114 -5.41 -9.57 13.72
C LEU A 114 -6.59 -9.74 14.70
N THR A 115 -7.50 -8.76 14.75
CA THR A 115 -8.73 -8.91 15.54
C THR A 115 -9.67 -9.90 14.87
N ASP A 116 -10.50 -10.59 15.67
CA ASP A 116 -11.54 -11.47 15.15
C ASP A 116 -12.48 -10.71 14.20
N GLN A 117 -12.80 -9.45 14.53
CA GLN A 117 -13.61 -8.58 13.68
C GLN A 117 -12.95 -8.32 12.32
N LEU A 118 -11.65 -8.07 12.27
CA LEU A 118 -10.92 -7.89 11.02
C LEU A 118 -10.93 -9.19 10.21
N ILE A 119 -10.67 -10.34 10.84
CA ILE A 119 -10.69 -11.65 10.17
C ILE A 119 -12.08 -11.96 9.60
N LEU A 120 -13.14 -11.74 10.37
CA LEU A 120 -14.53 -11.93 9.93
C LEU A 120 -14.87 -11.00 8.75
N LYS A 121 -14.47 -9.72 8.80
CA LYS A 121 -14.68 -8.79 7.69
C LYS A 121 -13.92 -9.23 6.43
N CYS A 122 -12.72 -9.79 6.58
CA CYS A 122 -11.96 -10.37 5.46
C CYS A 122 -12.68 -11.54 4.82
N LEU A 123 -13.21 -12.46 5.64
CA LEU A 123 -14.03 -13.59 5.21
C LEU A 123 -15.30 -13.13 4.48
N ASP A 124 -15.95 -12.08 4.97
CA ASP A 124 -17.17 -11.52 4.36
C ASP A 124 -16.94 -10.90 2.99
N ASN A 125 -15.78 -10.29 2.80
CA ASN A 125 -15.44 -9.62 1.55
C ASN A 125 -14.63 -10.50 0.59
N ASN A 126 -14.35 -11.76 0.94
CA ASN A 126 -13.51 -12.68 0.16
C ASN A 126 -12.14 -12.07 -0.15
N ILE A 127 -11.50 -11.47 0.87
CA ILE A 127 -10.19 -10.85 0.74
C ILE A 127 -9.13 -11.89 0.35
N LYS A 128 -8.22 -11.51 -0.55
CA LYS A 128 -7.25 -12.41 -1.20
C LYS A 128 -6.56 -13.32 -0.19
N GLU A 129 -5.84 -12.73 0.77
CA GLU A 129 -5.00 -13.45 1.73
C GLU A 129 -4.92 -12.71 3.07
N ILE A 130 -4.92 -13.47 4.15
CA ILE A 130 -4.53 -12.99 5.49
C ILE A 130 -3.14 -13.52 5.81
N ILE A 131 -2.20 -12.64 6.15
CA ILE A 131 -0.84 -13.00 6.51
C ILE A 131 -0.83 -13.45 7.98
N ALA A 132 -0.53 -14.73 8.22
CA ALA A 132 -0.39 -15.31 9.54
C ALA A 132 1.05 -15.13 10.05
N TYR A 133 1.19 -14.62 11.28
CA TYR A 133 2.48 -14.33 11.92
C TYR A 133 2.89 -15.42 12.92
N SER A 134 1.95 -16.28 13.30
CA SER A 134 2.12 -17.34 14.29
C SER A 134 1.20 -18.53 14.00
N LEU A 135 1.48 -19.69 14.59
CA LEU A 135 0.57 -20.84 14.54
C LEU A 135 -0.78 -20.55 15.22
N LEU A 136 -0.80 -19.64 16.21
CA LEU A 136 -2.01 -19.17 16.87
C LEU A 136 -2.91 -18.39 15.89
N ASP A 137 -2.33 -17.57 15.01
CA ASP A 137 -3.09 -16.89 13.97
C ASP A 137 -3.75 -17.88 13.01
N ILE A 138 -3.02 -18.92 12.58
CA ILE A 138 -3.55 -19.96 11.70
C ILE A 138 -4.76 -20.63 12.37
N LYS A 139 -4.61 -21.05 13.63
CA LYS A 139 -5.69 -21.70 14.38
C LYS A 139 -6.91 -20.79 14.49
N ARG A 140 -6.70 -19.52 14.85
CA ARG A 140 -7.77 -18.53 15.01
C ARG A 140 -8.49 -18.23 13.70
N ILE A 141 -7.75 -18.00 12.61
CA ILE A 141 -8.33 -17.79 11.27
C ILE A 141 -9.15 -19.01 10.86
N ASN A 142 -8.63 -20.22 11.07
CA ASN A 142 -9.32 -21.46 10.75
C ASN A 142 -10.62 -21.64 11.57
N ASP A 143 -10.56 -21.40 12.89
CA ASP A 143 -11.71 -21.53 13.79
C ASP A 143 -12.84 -20.56 13.35
N LEU A 144 -12.51 -19.31 13.03
CA LEU A 144 -13.47 -18.32 12.52
C LEU A 144 -13.99 -18.68 11.13
N ALA A 145 -13.12 -19.05 10.19
CA ALA A 145 -13.53 -19.44 8.83
C ALA A 145 -14.50 -20.63 8.86
N LYS A 146 -14.24 -21.63 9.71
CA LYS A 146 -15.09 -22.80 9.91
C LYS A 146 -16.46 -22.41 10.49
N SER A 147 -16.49 -21.47 11.44
CA SER A 147 -17.74 -20.95 12.01
C SER A 147 -18.63 -20.25 10.96
N CYS A 148 -18.01 -19.68 9.92
CA CYS A 148 -18.69 -19.03 8.81
C CYS A 148 -18.94 -19.95 7.59
N ASN A 149 -18.59 -21.23 7.67
CA ASN A 149 -18.60 -22.18 6.55
C ASN A 149 -17.84 -21.65 5.31
N LYS A 150 -16.70 -21.00 5.53
CA LYS A 150 -15.83 -20.40 4.50
C LYS A 150 -14.42 -20.97 4.56
N THR A 151 -13.66 -20.80 3.49
CA THR A 151 -12.23 -21.08 3.43
C THR A 151 -11.47 -19.79 3.13
N GLN A 152 -10.53 -19.43 4.00
CA GLN A 152 -9.66 -18.26 3.81
C GLN A 152 -8.28 -18.70 3.36
N LYS A 153 -7.77 -18.11 2.28
CA LYS A 153 -6.36 -18.27 1.91
C LYS A 153 -5.50 -17.47 2.90
N ILE A 154 -4.39 -18.07 3.30
CA ILE A 154 -3.42 -17.43 4.18
C ILE A 154 -2.04 -17.43 3.54
N CYS A 155 -1.23 -16.45 3.91
CA CYS A 155 0.19 -16.41 3.64
C CYS A 155 0.95 -16.55 4.96
N LEU A 156 1.95 -17.42 5.02
CA LEU A 156 2.75 -17.59 6.24
C LEU A 156 3.94 -16.62 6.22
N ARG A 157 4.04 -15.73 7.21
CA ARG A 157 5.22 -14.89 7.37
C ARG A 157 6.33 -15.70 8.03
N ILE A 158 7.29 -16.19 7.25
CA ILE A 158 8.44 -16.94 7.76
C ILE A 158 9.58 -15.98 8.10
N ASN A 159 10.20 -16.17 9.25
CA ASN A 159 11.39 -15.45 9.64
C ASN A 159 12.64 -16.31 9.42
N SER A 160 13.60 -15.81 8.63
CA SER A 160 14.82 -16.56 8.31
C SER A 160 15.83 -16.68 9.46
N GLY A 161 15.55 -16.09 10.63
CA GLY A 161 16.42 -16.10 11.81
C GLY A 161 17.72 -15.30 11.65
N LYS A 162 18.00 -14.79 10.44
CA LYS A 162 19.31 -14.23 10.05
C LYS A 162 19.68 -12.90 10.73
N TYR A 163 18.77 -12.28 11.50
CA TYR A 163 18.97 -10.95 12.10
C TYR A 163 18.32 -10.75 13.48
N ASN A 164 18.20 -11.80 14.32
CA ASN A 164 17.53 -11.73 15.62
C ASN A 164 16.07 -11.19 15.56
N ALA A 165 15.43 -11.27 14.40
CA ALA A 165 14.04 -10.86 14.26
C ALA A 165 13.14 -11.78 15.11
N ARG A 166 12.16 -11.21 15.80
CA ARG A 166 11.27 -11.92 16.73
C ARG A 166 9.85 -12.13 16.20
N LEU A 167 9.59 -11.75 14.94
CA LEU A 167 8.25 -11.74 14.35
C LEU A 167 8.22 -12.61 13.09
N GLY A 168 7.15 -13.40 12.95
CA GLY A 168 7.03 -14.46 11.95
C GLY A 168 7.13 -15.84 12.59
N VAL A 169 6.69 -16.85 11.84
CA VAL A 169 6.85 -18.27 12.17
C VAL A 169 8.31 -18.68 12.03
#